data_AF-A0A2K1ER71-F1
#
_entry.id   AF-A0A2K1ER71-F1
#
_cell.length_a   1.000
_cell.length_b   1.000
_cell.length_c   1.000
_cell.angle_alpha   90.00
_cell.angle_beta   90.00
_cell.angle_gamma   90.00
#
_symmetry.space_group_name_H-M   'P 1'
#
loop_
_entity.id
_entity.type
_entity.pdbx_description
1 polymer ?
#
loop_
_entity_poly.entity_id
_entity_poly.type
_entity_poly.pdbx_seq_one_letter_code
_entity_poly.pdbx_strand_id
1 'polypeptide(L)'
;MGQTEWKGCGIVEYFLCQQDDRMLNSAVPVWDEEANAEMMDLNDWTNWPPSYAAQFKFKGHENTIYPDILMGSRTMVSDAVHELLQVYVPSLFSRMALLRDMERSQQKLYWMIQPPLVDCLGEKSQFHPGGTLMKLVVERERTEGRPLLQIQGLRETCTLVNLALAESLLRRGTSGLTFQEVAMQ
;
A
#
# COMPACT_ATOMS: atom_id res chain seq x y z
N MET A 1 -28.09 0.76 40.87
CA MET A 1 -26.76 0.11 40.82
C MET A 1 -26.25 0.32 39.40
N GLY A 2 -25.35 1.30 39.23
CA GLY A 2 -24.89 1.73 37.91
C GLY A 2 -23.88 0.75 37.35
N GLN A 3 -24.16 0.24 36.16
CA GLN A 3 -23.21 -0.51 35.36
C GLN A 3 -22.44 0.52 34.52
N THR A 4 -21.19 0.75 34.88
CA THR A 4 -20.26 1.60 34.13
C THR A 4 -19.94 0.90 32.81
N GLU A 5 -20.55 1.38 31.72
CA GLU A 5 -20.10 1.14 30.35
C GLU A 5 -18.70 1.77 30.20
N TRP A 6 -17.67 0.94 30.22
CA TRP A 6 -16.32 1.37 29.87
C TRP A 6 -16.25 1.59 28.35
N LYS A 7 -16.63 2.78 27.88
CA LYS A 7 -16.27 3.25 26.53
C LYS A 7 -14.84 3.77 26.53
N GLY A 8 -13.88 2.86 26.70
CA GLY A 8 -12.50 3.12 26.33
C GLY A 8 -12.33 2.99 24.82
N CYS A 9 -12.92 3.91 24.03
CA CYS A 9 -12.51 4.04 22.64
C CYS A 9 -11.14 4.72 22.65
N GLY A 10 -10.08 3.93 22.78
CA GLY A 10 -8.72 4.43 22.63
C GLY A 10 -8.62 5.12 21.28
N ILE A 11 -8.11 6.33 21.28
CA ILE A 11 -7.88 7.12 20.08
C ILE A 11 -6.95 6.30 19.16
N VAL A 12 -7.50 5.71 18.08
CA VAL A 12 -6.70 4.92 17.14
C VAL A 12 -5.85 5.87 16.31
N GLU A 13 -4.54 5.70 16.38
CA GLU A 13 -3.58 6.47 15.60
C GLU A 13 -3.40 5.87 14.20
N TYR A 14 -3.15 6.75 13.24
CA TYR A 14 -2.91 6.41 11.85
C TYR A 14 -1.56 6.96 11.41
N PHE A 15 -0.97 6.27 10.45
CA PHE A 15 0.34 6.59 9.89
C PHE A 15 0.25 6.59 8.37
N LEU A 16 0.80 7.63 7.75
CA LEU A 16 1.01 7.70 6.32
C LEU A 16 2.17 6.78 5.94
N CYS A 17 1.91 5.88 5.00
CA CYS A 17 2.95 5.06 4.38
C CYS A 17 3.70 5.91 3.35
N GLN A 18 5.03 5.90 3.43
CA GLN A 18 5.93 6.53 2.47
C GLN A 18 6.91 5.51 1.95
N GLN A 19 7.35 5.68 0.70
CA GLN A 19 8.40 4.84 0.15
C GLN A 19 9.69 5.10 0.92
N ASP A 20 10.44 4.04 1.23
CA ASP A 20 11.76 4.21 1.86
C ASP A 20 12.81 4.62 0.82
N ASP A 21 13.00 5.92 0.64
CA ASP A 21 13.95 6.50 -0.31
C ASP A 21 15.43 6.17 0.00
N ARG A 22 15.72 5.58 1.16
CA ARG A 22 17.07 5.09 1.49
C ARG A 22 17.42 3.81 0.70
N MET A 23 16.45 3.14 0.11
CA MET A 23 16.62 1.90 -0.67
C MET A 23 17.01 2.20 -2.13
N LEU A 24 18.25 2.64 -2.34
CA LEU A 24 18.75 3.14 -3.63
C LEU A 24 18.67 2.14 -4.80
N ASN A 25 18.71 0.84 -4.52
CA ASN A 25 18.74 -0.22 -5.54
C ASN A 25 17.44 -1.05 -5.54
N SER A 26 16.32 -0.47 -5.11
CA SER A 26 15.03 -1.15 -5.13
C SER A 26 14.63 -1.57 -6.55
N ALA A 27 14.09 -2.78 -6.70
CA ALA A 27 13.50 -3.22 -7.95
C ALA A 27 12.35 -2.28 -8.36
N VAL A 28 12.43 -1.73 -9.58
CA VAL A 28 11.37 -0.91 -10.16
C VAL A 28 10.64 -1.75 -11.22
N PRO A 29 9.48 -2.36 -10.88
CA PRO A 29 8.77 -3.22 -11.81
C PRO A 29 8.19 -2.40 -12.96
N VAL A 30 8.41 -2.88 -14.18
CA VAL A 30 7.85 -2.33 -15.41
C VAL A 30 6.94 -3.38 -16.02
N TRP A 31 5.76 -2.97 -16.47
CA TRP A 31 4.83 -3.86 -17.15
C TRP A 31 5.50 -4.53 -18.35
N ASP A 32 5.29 -5.84 -18.47
CA ASP A 32 5.90 -6.61 -19.54
C ASP A 32 4.90 -6.93 -20.65
N GLU A 33 4.75 -6.00 -21.60
CA GLU A 33 3.81 -6.12 -22.72
C GLU A 33 3.93 -7.44 -23.48
N GLU A 34 5.16 -7.97 -23.62
CA GLU A 34 5.43 -9.20 -24.38
C GLU A 34 5.04 -10.47 -23.62
N ALA A 35 4.99 -10.41 -22.29
CA ALA A 35 4.75 -11.56 -21.44
C ALA A 35 3.34 -11.63 -20.86
N ASN A 36 2.60 -10.53 -20.92
CA ASN A 36 1.18 -10.50 -20.62
C ASN A 36 0.37 -10.82 -21.87
N ALA A 37 -0.85 -11.33 -21.69
CA ALA A 37 -1.74 -11.57 -22.82
C ALA A 37 -2.18 -10.24 -23.46
N GLU A 38 -2.25 -10.17 -24.79
CA GLU A 38 -2.60 -8.94 -25.54
C GLU A 38 -3.93 -8.29 -25.09
N MET A 39 -4.87 -9.10 -24.57
CA MET A 39 -6.17 -8.64 -24.08
C MET A 39 -6.15 -8.06 -22.65
N MET A 40 -5.01 -8.09 -21.97
CA MET A 40 -4.88 -7.63 -20.59
C MET A 40 -4.34 -6.20 -20.56
N ASP A 41 -5.11 -5.26 -20.03
CA ASP A 41 -4.68 -3.89 -19.80
C ASP A 41 -4.36 -3.69 -18.31
N LEU A 42 -3.18 -3.19 -17.99
CA LEU A 42 -2.83 -2.90 -16.61
C LEU A 42 -3.82 -1.92 -15.93
N ASN A 43 -4.53 -1.08 -16.68
CA ASN A 43 -5.54 -0.15 -16.19
C ASN A 43 -6.87 -0.80 -15.79
N ASP A 44 -7.18 -1.99 -16.32
CA ASP A 44 -8.42 -2.71 -16.02
C ASP A 44 -8.24 -3.89 -15.04
N TRP A 45 -7.09 -3.94 -14.38
CA TRP A 45 -6.63 -5.07 -13.55
C TRP A 45 -7.59 -5.55 -12.47
N THR A 46 -8.55 -4.73 -12.07
CA THR A 46 -9.62 -5.10 -11.14
C THR A 46 -10.60 -6.13 -11.71
N ASN A 47 -10.68 -6.23 -13.04
CA ASN A 47 -11.55 -7.16 -13.77
C ASN A 47 -10.84 -8.46 -14.18
N TRP A 48 -9.53 -8.57 -13.96
CA TRP A 48 -8.80 -9.77 -14.36
C TRP A 48 -9.29 -11.01 -13.61
N PRO A 49 -9.17 -12.21 -14.23
CA PRO A 49 -9.39 -13.47 -13.53
C PRO A 49 -8.50 -13.57 -12.28
N PRO A 50 -8.99 -14.07 -11.14
CA PRO A 50 -8.17 -14.23 -9.93
C PRO A 50 -6.93 -15.11 -10.13
N SER A 51 -6.97 -16.05 -11.08
CA SER A 51 -5.86 -16.93 -11.42
C SER A 51 -4.80 -16.29 -12.33
N TYR A 52 -5.06 -15.08 -12.86
CA TYR A 52 -4.12 -14.40 -13.73
C TYR A 52 -2.97 -13.80 -12.91
N ALA A 53 -1.74 -14.12 -13.30
CA ALA A 53 -0.54 -13.55 -12.73
C ALA A 53 0.08 -12.58 -13.73
N ALA A 54 -0.02 -11.29 -13.44
CA ALA A 54 0.57 -10.25 -14.28
C ALA A 54 2.09 -10.35 -14.30
N GLN A 55 2.68 -10.16 -15.47
CA GLN A 55 4.12 -10.21 -15.65
C GLN A 55 4.70 -8.80 -15.60
N PHE A 56 5.68 -8.61 -14.73
CA PHE A 56 6.49 -7.40 -14.68
C PHE A 56 7.94 -7.78 -14.91
N LYS A 57 8.65 -6.99 -15.71
CA LYS A 57 10.09 -7.09 -15.86
C LYS A 57 10.77 -5.93 -15.18
N PHE A 58 12.00 -6.13 -14.75
CA PHE A 58 12.88 -5.03 -14.41
C PHE A 58 14.30 -5.38 -14.85
N LYS A 59 15.10 -4.36 -15.12
CA LYS A 59 16.53 -4.53 -15.37
C LYS A 59 17.24 -4.45 -14.02
N GLY A 60 17.44 -5.62 -13.42
CA GLY A 60 18.24 -5.74 -12.21
C GLY A 60 19.71 -5.45 -12.47
N HIS A 61 20.48 -5.36 -11.40
CA HIS A 61 21.93 -5.42 -11.39
C HIS A 61 22.37 -6.18 -10.14
N GLU A 62 23.65 -6.45 -9.94
CA GLU A 62 24.20 -7.26 -8.84
C GLU A 62 23.78 -6.85 -7.42
N ASN A 63 23.34 -5.60 -7.22
CA ASN A 63 22.96 -5.06 -5.92
C ASN A 63 21.45 -4.73 -5.82
N THR A 64 20.63 -5.23 -6.75
CA THR A 64 19.17 -5.03 -6.70
C THR A 64 18.57 -5.66 -5.45
N ILE A 65 17.82 -4.84 -4.73
CA ILE A 65 17.05 -5.21 -3.55
C ILE A 65 15.60 -5.40 -3.96
N TYR A 66 14.93 -6.34 -3.32
CA TYR A 66 13.52 -6.62 -3.52
C TYR A 66 12.81 -6.33 -2.20
N PRO A 67 12.35 -5.09 -1.99
CA PRO A 67 11.64 -4.74 -0.77
C PRO A 67 10.34 -5.52 -0.68
N ASP A 68 9.86 -5.70 0.54
CA ASP A 68 8.56 -6.33 0.76
C ASP A 68 7.41 -5.48 0.24
N ILE A 69 7.58 -4.16 0.18
CA ILE A 69 6.56 -3.24 -0.30
C ILE A 69 7.18 -2.33 -1.36
N LEU A 70 6.57 -2.36 -2.55
CA LEU A 70 6.90 -1.48 -3.67
C LEU A 70 5.76 -0.50 -3.85
N MET A 71 6.00 0.75 -3.46
CA MET A 71 5.05 1.84 -3.64
C MET A 71 5.17 2.41 -5.06
N GLY A 72 4.05 2.89 -5.61
CA GLY A 72 3.96 3.39 -6.98
C GLY A 72 2.50 3.60 -7.37
N SER A 73 2.22 3.67 -8.68
CA SER A 73 0.83 3.77 -9.18
C SER A 73 -0.05 2.61 -8.74
N ARG A 74 0.55 1.44 -8.51
CA ARG A 74 -0.06 0.26 -7.91
C ARG A 74 0.87 -0.22 -6.81
N THR A 75 0.37 -0.35 -5.59
CA THR A 75 1.15 -0.90 -4.50
C THR A 75 1.30 -2.40 -4.69
N MET A 76 2.53 -2.88 -4.72
CA MET A 76 2.85 -4.30 -4.74
C MET A 76 3.45 -4.71 -3.41
N VAL A 77 3.02 -5.86 -2.89
CA VAL A 77 3.53 -6.39 -1.62
C VAL A 77 4.02 -7.82 -1.79
N SER A 78 5.04 -8.21 -1.04
CA SER A 78 5.54 -9.58 -1.00
C SER A 78 4.46 -10.52 -0.46
N ASP A 79 4.61 -11.81 -0.71
CA ASP A 79 3.68 -12.84 -0.25
C ASP A 79 3.47 -12.80 1.27
N ALA A 80 4.55 -12.66 2.04
CA ALA A 80 4.50 -12.57 3.50
C ALA A 80 3.72 -11.32 4.00
N VAL A 81 3.85 -10.18 3.30
CA VAL A 81 3.06 -8.98 3.64
C VAL A 81 1.61 -9.15 3.22
N HIS A 82 1.35 -9.76 2.06
CA HIS A 82 -0.02 -10.06 1.62
C HIS A 82 -0.77 -10.94 2.64
N GLU A 83 -0.16 -12.04 3.08
CA GLU A 83 -0.72 -12.91 4.12
C GLU A 83 -1.03 -12.14 5.41
N LEU A 84 -0.13 -11.26 5.84
CA LEU A 84 -0.37 -10.39 7.00
C LEU A 84 -1.56 -9.46 6.75
N LEU A 85 -1.63 -8.82 5.58
CA LEU A 85 -2.73 -7.91 5.26
C LEU A 85 -4.08 -8.63 5.23
N GLN A 86 -4.14 -9.89 4.81
CA GLN A 86 -5.37 -10.69 4.84
C GLN A 86 -5.87 -10.97 6.27
N VAL A 87 -4.99 -10.97 7.28
CA VAL A 87 -5.41 -11.08 8.70
C VAL A 87 -6.14 -9.81 9.15
N TYR A 88 -5.65 -8.64 8.74
CA TYR A 88 -6.21 -7.34 9.14
C TYR A 88 -7.38 -6.91 8.27
N VAL A 89 -7.33 -7.22 6.98
CA VAL A 89 -8.32 -6.86 5.96
C VAL A 89 -8.62 -8.09 5.10
N PRO A 90 -9.44 -9.05 5.57
CA PRO A 90 -9.74 -10.29 4.84
C PRO A 90 -10.40 -10.09 3.48
N SER A 91 -10.99 -8.92 3.24
CA SER A 91 -11.60 -8.53 1.97
C SER A 91 -10.66 -7.71 1.09
N LEU A 92 -9.36 -7.65 1.39
CA LEU A 92 -8.41 -6.85 0.61
C LEU A 92 -8.31 -7.41 -0.81
N PHE A 93 -8.77 -6.62 -1.77
CA PHE A 93 -8.67 -6.95 -3.17
C PHE A 93 -7.21 -7.00 -3.60
N SER A 94 -6.85 -8.06 -4.32
CA SER A 94 -5.49 -8.25 -4.82
C SER A 94 -5.43 -9.11 -6.09
N ARG A 95 -4.32 -8.96 -6.83
CA ARG A 95 -3.96 -9.81 -7.98
C ARG A 95 -2.49 -10.19 -7.93
N MET A 96 -2.16 -11.39 -8.39
CA MET A 96 -0.79 -11.87 -8.46
C MET A 96 0.01 -11.04 -9.48
N ALA A 97 1.25 -10.73 -9.13
CA ALA A 97 2.24 -10.09 -9.98
C ALA A 97 3.56 -10.83 -9.87
N LEU A 98 4.08 -11.33 -10.99
CA LEU A 98 5.38 -11.98 -11.07
C LEU A 98 6.41 -10.96 -11.55
N LEU A 99 7.36 -10.62 -10.69
CA LEU A 99 8.49 -9.75 -11.00
C LEU A 99 9.63 -10.61 -11.52
N ARG A 100 10.02 -10.37 -12.78
CA ARG A 100 11.06 -11.09 -13.49
C ARG A 100 12.34 -10.27 -13.53
N ASP A 101 13.37 -10.79 -12.88
CA ASP A 101 14.73 -10.29 -12.97
C ASP A 101 15.36 -10.82 -14.26
N MET A 102 15.43 -9.95 -15.27
CA MET A 102 15.92 -10.32 -16.60
C MET A 102 17.42 -10.67 -16.59
N GLU A 103 18.20 -10.13 -15.66
CA GLU A 103 19.64 -10.39 -15.57
C GLU A 103 19.92 -11.68 -14.79
N ARG A 104 19.19 -11.90 -13.68
CA ARG A 104 19.42 -13.06 -12.81
C ARG A 104 18.62 -14.29 -13.17
N SER A 105 17.74 -14.22 -14.17
CA SER A 105 16.79 -15.30 -14.50
C SER A 105 15.97 -15.76 -13.30
N GLN A 106 15.59 -14.81 -12.43
CA GLN A 106 14.80 -15.07 -11.23
C GLN A 106 13.39 -14.49 -11.37
N GLN A 107 12.43 -15.11 -10.70
CA GLN A 107 11.08 -14.59 -10.59
C GLN A 107 10.69 -14.51 -9.11
N LYS A 108 10.00 -13.43 -8.74
CA LYS A 108 9.44 -13.26 -7.40
C LYS A 108 7.95 -12.96 -7.47
N LEU A 109 7.19 -13.66 -6.63
CA LEU A 109 5.77 -13.40 -6.44
C LEU A 109 5.57 -12.17 -5.56
N TYR A 110 4.76 -11.25 -6.08
CA TYR A 110 4.18 -10.13 -5.39
C TYR A 110 2.67 -10.12 -5.61
N TRP A 111 1.99 -9.29 -4.85
CA TRP A 111 0.56 -9.06 -4.94
C TRP A 111 0.31 -7.57 -5.16
N MET A 112 -0.32 -7.22 -6.28
CA MET A 112 -0.90 -5.89 -6.44
C MET A 112 -2.12 -5.79 -5.53
N ILE A 113 -2.13 -4.82 -4.63
CA ILE A 113 -3.23 -4.61 -3.68
C ILE A 113 -4.02 -3.36 -4.03
N GLN A 114 -5.33 -3.40 -3.75
CA GLN A 114 -6.20 -2.23 -3.81
C GLN A 114 -6.77 -1.95 -2.41
N PRO A 115 -6.10 -1.10 -1.62
CA PRO A 115 -6.66 -0.61 -0.37
C PRO A 115 -8.04 0.03 -0.58
N PRO A 116 -8.96 -0.08 0.39
CA PRO A 116 -10.23 0.65 0.34
C PRO A 116 -9.99 2.15 0.18
N LEU A 117 -10.66 2.76 -0.80
CA LEU A 117 -10.65 4.22 -0.98
C LEU A 117 -11.67 4.86 -0.03
N VAL A 118 -11.22 5.80 0.80
CA VAL A 118 -12.02 6.39 1.87
C VAL A 118 -11.94 7.91 1.80
N ASP A 119 -13.09 8.56 1.75
CA ASP A 119 -13.22 10.00 1.91
C ASP A 119 -13.02 10.37 3.38
N CYS A 120 -11.76 10.49 3.82
CA CYS A 120 -11.35 10.87 5.19
C CYS A 120 -10.40 12.06 5.22
N LEU A 121 -10.35 12.85 4.14
CA LEU A 121 -9.52 14.04 4.07
C LEU A 121 -10.12 15.14 4.96
N GLY A 122 -9.36 15.60 5.94
CA GLY A 122 -9.81 16.64 6.84
C GLY A 122 -9.76 18.04 6.22
N GLU A 123 -10.76 18.86 6.52
CA GLU A 123 -10.87 20.27 6.10
C GLU A 123 -9.65 21.14 6.45
N LYS A 124 -8.89 20.79 7.50
CA LYS A 124 -7.66 21.50 7.89
C LYS A 124 -6.42 21.11 7.07
N SER A 125 -6.57 20.21 6.09
CA SER A 125 -5.50 19.88 5.14
C SER A 125 -5.14 21.09 4.29
N GLN A 126 -3.87 21.19 3.93
CA GLN A 126 -3.36 22.33 3.16
C GLN A 126 -2.74 21.84 1.86
N PHE A 127 -2.94 22.63 0.80
CA PHE A 127 -2.50 22.33 -0.55
C PHE A 127 -1.68 23.48 -1.10
N HIS A 128 -0.70 23.15 -1.95
CA HIS A 128 -0.05 24.13 -2.80
C HIS A 128 -1.02 24.66 -3.86
N PRO A 129 -0.75 25.84 -4.47
CA PRO A 129 -1.56 26.38 -5.57
C PRO A 129 -1.76 25.43 -6.77
N GLY A 130 -0.94 24.38 -6.91
CA GLY A 130 -1.07 23.31 -7.92
C GLY A 130 -1.88 22.08 -7.49
N GLY A 131 -2.51 22.10 -6.31
CA GLY A 131 -3.34 21.01 -5.79
C GLY A 131 -2.57 19.84 -5.15
N THR A 132 -1.24 19.92 -5.06
CA THR A 132 -0.41 18.95 -4.34
C THR A 132 -0.56 19.14 -2.84
N LEU A 133 -0.65 18.05 -2.07
CA LEU A 133 -0.77 18.09 -0.61
C LEU A 133 0.50 18.67 0.01
N MET A 134 0.33 19.68 0.85
CA MET A 134 1.41 20.27 1.65
C MET A 134 1.34 19.77 3.09
N LYS A 135 0.12 19.67 3.64
CA LYS A 135 -0.12 19.17 5.00
C LYS A 135 -1.36 18.31 5.02
N LEU A 136 -1.21 17.07 5.45
CA LEU A 136 -2.30 16.14 5.65
C LEU A 136 -2.92 16.30 7.04
N VAL A 137 -4.24 16.47 7.09
CA VAL A 137 -5.06 16.27 8.29
C VAL A 137 -6.15 15.26 7.95
N VAL A 138 -6.42 14.32 8.85
CA VAL A 138 -7.34 13.19 8.60
C VAL A 138 -8.52 13.28 9.56
N GLU A 139 -9.74 13.06 9.04
CA GLU A 139 -10.95 12.97 9.86
C GLU A 139 -11.01 11.63 10.59
N ARG A 140 -10.94 11.68 11.92
CA ARG A 140 -10.84 10.47 12.74
C ARG A 140 -12.02 9.53 12.56
N GLU A 141 -13.23 10.05 12.67
CA GLU A 141 -14.47 9.26 12.66
C GLU A 141 -14.61 8.46 11.35
N ARG A 142 -14.06 9.01 10.25
CA ARG A 142 -14.12 8.37 8.93
C ARG A 142 -13.09 7.27 8.73
N THR A 143 -12.06 7.21 9.56
CA THR A 143 -11.04 6.16 9.52
C THR A 143 -11.34 4.97 10.42
N GLU A 144 -12.22 5.13 11.41
CA GLU A 144 -12.47 4.12 12.45
C GLU A 144 -12.68 2.69 11.89
N GLY A 145 -12.05 1.72 12.55
CA GLY A 145 -12.18 0.30 12.21
C GLY A 145 -11.48 -0.12 10.92
N ARG A 146 -10.71 0.74 10.24
CA ARG A 146 -10.03 0.42 8.98
C ARG A 146 -8.53 0.31 9.17
N PRO A 147 -7.94 -0.90 9.16
CA PRO A 147 -6.50 -1.05 9.39
C PRO A 147 -5.62 -0.52 8.26
N LEU A 148 -6.12 -0.55 7.03
CA LEU A 148 -5.44 -0.10 5.81
C LEU A 148 -6.47 0.61 4.92
N LEU A 149 -6.11 1.79 4.41
CA LEU A 149 -6.96 2.56 3.49
C LEU A 149 -6.14 3.49 2.59
N GLN A 150 -6.75 3.97 1.52
CA GLN A 150 -6.27 5.08 0.71
C GLN A 150 -7.20 6.28 0.84
N ILE A 151 -6.63 7.49 0.85
CA ILE A 151 -7.40 8.73 0.98
C ILE A 151 -7.98 9.11 -0.40
N GLN A 152 -9.29 9.33 -0.44
CA GLN A 152 -9.98 9.83 -1.62
C GLN A 152 -9.73 11.32 -1.85
N GLY A 153 -9.78 11.76 -3.10
CA GLY A 153 -9.78 13.19 -3.44
C GLY A 153 -8.40 13.84 -3.50
N LEU A 154 -7.34 13.08 -3.28
CA LEU A 154 -5.96 13.52 -3.46
C LEU A 154 -5.45 13.22 -4.87
N ARG A 155 -4.55 14.08 -5.36
CA ARG A 155 -3.89 13.88 -6.66
C ARG A 155 -2.87 12.75 -6.59
N GLU A 156 -2.14 12.69 -5.48
CA GLU A 156 -1.24 11.62 -5.10
C GLU A 156 -1.98 10.50 -4.35
N THR A 157 -1.47 9.28 -4.48
CA THR A 157 -1.96 8.13 -3.72
C THR A 157 -1.40 8.16 -2.30
N CYS A 158 -2.22 8.56 -1.32
CA CYS A 158 -1.85 8.48 0.10
C CYS A 158 -2.48 7.25 0.74
N THR A 159 -1.64 6.32 1.20
CA THR A 159 -2.08 5.11 1.92
C THR A 159 -1.84 5.29 3.41
N LEU A 160 -2.88 5.07 4.22
CA LEU A 160 -2.78 5.08 5.68
C LEU A 160 -2.90 3.66 6.23
N VAL A 161 -2.17 3.41 7.32
CA VAL A 161 -2.34 2.24 8.17
C VAL A 161 -2.61 2.66 9.60
N ASN A 162 -3.40 1.87 10.34
CA ASN A 162 -3.55 2.10 11.77
C ASN A 162 -2.32 1.62 12.56
N LEU A 163 -2.24 2.04 13.83
CA LEU A 163 -1.13 1.67 14.73
C LEU A 163 -0.89 0.14 14.79
N ALA A 164 -1.95 -0.65 14.93
CA ALA A 164 -1.82 -2.11 15.09
C ALA A 164 -1.19 -2.78 13.86
N LEU A 165 -1.54 -2.33 12.65
CA LEU A 165 -0.93 -2.82 11.42
C LEU A 165 0.49 -2.29 11.24
N ALA A 166 0.72 -0.99 11.51
CA ALA A 166 2.05 -0.38 11.44
C ALA A 166 3.06 -1.13 12.31
N GLU A 167 2.72 -1.37 13.58
CA GLU A 167 3.58 -2.12 14.50
C GLU A 167 3.83 -3.56 14.04
N SER A 168 2.81 -4.23 13.48
CA SER A 168 2.97 -5.60 12.99
C SER A 168 3.90 -5.68 11.79
N LEU A 169 3.91 -4.67 10.90
CA LEU A 169 4.87 -4.55 9.82
C LEU A 169 6.29 -4.30 10.37
N LEU A 170 6.43 -3.36 11.32
CA LEU A 170 7.72 -3.04 11.95
C LEU A 170 8.33 -4.23 12.68
N ARG A 171 7.55 -4.97 13.49
CA ARG A 171 8.02 -6.16 14.23
C ARG A 171 8.52 -7.28 13.33
N ARG A 172 8.06 -7.33 12.07
CA ARG A 172 8.49 -8.33 11.08
C ARG A 172 9.67 -7.88 10.24
N GLY A 173 10.15 -6.64 10.44
CA GLY A 173 11.24 -6.09 9.64
C GLY A 173 10.84 -5.87 8.18
N THR A 174 9.55 -5.60 7.92
CA THR A 174 9.05 -5.31 6.56
C THR A 174 9.83 -4.16 5.93
N SER A 175 10.34 -4.39 4.72
CA SER A 175 11.15 -3.43 3.97
C SER A 175 10.36 -2.69 2.89
N GLY A 176 10.86 -1.53 2.45
CA GLY A 176 10.29 -0.77 1.33
C GLY A 176 9.36 0.38 1.71
N LEU A 177 9.06 0.56 3.00
CA LEU A 177 8.29 1.69 3.49
C LEU A 177 8.85 2.31 4.76
N THR A 178 8.40 3.54 5.01
CA THR A 178 8.50 4.26 6.29
C THR A 178 7.11 4.74 6.69
N PHE A 179 6.97 5.10 7.97
CA PHE A 179 5.74 5.62 8.54
C PHE A 179 5.94 7.06 8.97
N GLN A 180 4.98 7.91 8.60
CA GLN A 180 4.89 9.28 9.09
C GLN A 180 3.60 9.45 9.88
N GLU A 181 3.69 10.01 11.08
CA GLU A 181 2.50 10.41 11.84
C GLU A 181 1.66 11.42 11.05
N VAL A 182 0.34 11.30 11.14
CA VAL A 182 -0.59 12.25 10.54
C VAL A 182 -1.35 13.00 11.62
N ALA A 183 -1.59 14.28 11.36
CA ALA A 183 -2.47 15.05 12.22
C ALA A 183 -3.90 14.54 12.07
N MET A 184 -4.57 14.30 13.18
CA MET A 184 -5.97 13.90 13.23
C MET A 184 -6.80 15.09 13.71
N GLN A 185 -8.02 15.22 13.20
CA GLN A 185 -9.00 16.18 13.69
C GLN A 185 -10.31 15.51 14.07
#